data_AF-X0WUN6-F1
#
_entry.id   AF-X0WUN6-F1
#
_cell.length_a   1.000
_cell.length_b   1.000
_cell.length_c   1.000
_cell.angle_alpha   90.00
_cell.angle_beta   90.00
_cell.angle_gamma   90.00
#
_symmetry.space_group_name_H-M   'P 1'
#
loop_
_entity.id
_entity.type
_entity.pdbx_description
1 polymer ?
#
loop_
_entity_poly.entity_id
_entity_poly.type
_entity_poly.pdbx_seq_one_letter_code
_entity_poly.pdbx_strand_id
1 'polypeptide(L)'
;KTALEQMLNAEYLFAKDPDHLPYAEAMLKAAVAGGCKKTASWIANLVFQTNNAAEKPSLRTYVLLKDSYAALGEFDKALAACRCAAKLKPEDGELADEFKRLSAELTVARGKYDRDGDFRQSIKDRESQEKLQAQDRVVKTEDYRILAVEDARKAFAQDANLPKNIFNLAETLSDLQNDKGENEAIELLESAYKTKSDFSFRQRAGRLRIKQLKRKIREAKTALETNPADAQAESRLSELSAQLNKTELEHCRLCVENYPTD
;
A
#
# COMPACT_ATOMS: atom_id res chain seq x y z
N LYS A 1 33.09 -30.82 15.81
CA LYS A 1 33.12 -29.40 16.24
C LYS A 1 31.73 -29.03 16.72
N THR A 2 31.61 -28.38 17.87
CA THR A 2 30.32 -27.92 18.40
C THR A 2 29.77 -26.77 17.55
N ALA A 3 28.46 -26.51 17.62
CA ALA A 3 27.86 -25.37 16.92
C ALA A 3 28.49 -24.03 17.35
N LEU A 4 28.85 -23.91 18.63
CA LEU A 4 29.56 -22.76 19.17
C LEU A 4 30.96 -22.58 18.55
N GLU A 5 31.75 -23.66 18.45
CA GLU A 5 33.06 -23.61 17.78
C GLU A 5 32.95 -23.23 16.30
N GLN A 6 31.91 -23.72 15.61
CA GLN A 6 31.66 -23.35 14.22
C GLN A 6 31.30 -21.88 14.09
N MET A 7 30.49 -21.36 15.01
CA MET A 7 30.11 -19.95 15.05
C MET A 7 31.32 -19.05 15.27
N LEU A 8 32.15 -19.34 16.28
CA LEU A 8 33.36 -18.56 16.58
C LEU A 8 34.40 -18.60 15.45
N ASN A 9 34.56 -19.74 14.78
CA ASN A 9 35.43 -19.84 13.61
C ASN A 9 34.90 -18.99 12.44
N ALA A 10 33.59 -19.04 12.18
CA ALA A 10 32.96 -18.23 11.14
C ALA A 10 33.02 -16.73 11.46
N GLU A 11 32.82 -16.36 12.73
CA GLU A 11 32.98 -14.99 13.23
C GLU A 11 34.41 -14.48 13.04
N TYR A 12 35.42 -15.29 13.38
CA TYR A 12 36.82 -14.94 13.16
C TYR A 12 37.11 -14.67 11.67
N LEU A 13 36.60 -15.52 10.76
CA LEU A 13 36.77 -15.33 9.32
C LEU A 13 36.03 -14.09 8.82
N PHE A 14 34.79 -13.89 9.28
CA PHE A 14 33.99 -12.71 8.92
C PHE A 14 34.63 -11.40 9.41
N ALA A 15 35.24 -11.40 10.59
CA ALA A 15 35.98 -10.24 11.10
C ALA A 15 37.24 -9.91 10.27
N LYS A 16 37.81 -10.88 9.57
CA LYS A 16 38.97 -10.69 8.68
C LYS A 16 38.57 -10.28 7.27
N ASP A 17 37.37 -10.68 6.82
CA ASP A 17 36.82 -10.35 5.52
C ASP A 17 35.30 -10.09 5.62
N PRO A 18 34.88 -8.87 6.02
CA PRO A 18 33.48 -8.53 6.24
C PRO A 18 32.63 -8.46 4.96
N ASP A 19 33.27 -8.35 3.80
CA ASP A 19 32.57 -8.30 2.51
C ASP A 19 32.26 -9.71 1.99
N HIS A 20 32.89 -10.74 2.57
CA HIS A 20 32.65 -12.14 2.20
C HIS A 20 31.40 -12.71 2.86
N LEU A 21 30.25 -12.46 2.24
CA LEU A 21 28.93 -12.89 2.70
C LEU A 21 28.81 -14.37 3.11
N PRO A 22 29.47 -15.35 2.45
CA PRO A 22 29.44 -16.75 2.88
C PRO A 22 29.94 -17.00 4.33
N TYR A 23 30.85 -16.17 4.86
CA TYR A 23 31.27 -16.28 6.26
C TYR A 23 30.15 -15.86 7.22
N ALA A 24 29.42 -14.80 6.89
CA ALA A 24 28.24 -14.38 7.63
C ALA A 24 27.12 -15.44 7.56
N GLU A 25 26.91 -16.08 6.40
CA GLU A 25 25.95 -17.19 6.27
C GLU A 25 26.36 -18.41 7.12
N ALA A 26 27.66 -18.73 7.19
CA ALA A 26 28.17 -19.81 8.02
C ALA A 26 27.98 -19.50 9.52
N MET A 27 28.26 -18.25 9.93
CA MET A 27 28.03 -17.78 11.28
C MET A 27 26.54 -17.85 11.64
N LEU A 28 25.65 -17.47 10.73
CA LEU A 28 24.20 -17.58 10.91
C LEU A 28 23.77 -19.03 11.16
N LYS A 29 24.16 -19.96 10.28
CA LYS A 29 23.81 -21.39 10.41
C LYS A 29 24.26 -21.95 11.75
N ALA A 30 25.49 -21.65 12.15
CA ALA A 30 26.06 -22.11 13.41
C ALA A 30 25.37 -21.47 14.63
N ALA A 31 25.02 -20.18 14.55
CA ALA A 31 24.31 -19.48 15.62
C ALA A 31 22.88 -20.01 15.82
N VAL A 32 22.16 -20.32 14.74
CA VAL A 32 20.83 -20.96 14.81
C VAL A 32 20.95 -22.36 15.42
N ALA A 33 21.89 -23.18 14.94
CA ALA A 33 22.12 -24.53 15.47
C ALA A 33 22.57 -24.53 16.93
N GLY A 34 23.33 -23.51 17.35
CA GLY A 34 23.79 -23.31 18.73
C GLY A 34 22.75 -22.69 19.65
N GLY A 35 21.57 -22.31 19.15
CA GLY A 35 20.53 -21.63 19.94
C GLY A 35 20.93 -20.21 20.38
N CYS A 36 21.95 -19.62 19.77
CA CYS A 36 22.41 -18.26 20.05
C CYS A 36 21.47 -17.23 19.41
N LYS A 37 20.22 -17.15 19.89
CA LYS A 37 19.12 -16.42 19.24
C LYS A 37 19.45 -14.96 18.92
N LYS A 38 20.05 -14.23 19.86
CA LYS A 38 20.42 -12.81 19.66
C LYS A 38 21.43 -12.65 18.53
N THR A 39 22.48 -13.48 18.54
CA THR A 39 23.54 -13.47 17.52
C THR A 39 22.98 -13.88 16.16
N ALA A 40 22.17 -14.95 16.13
CA ALA A 40 21.51 -15.43 14.92
C ALA A 40 20.59 -14.36 14.30
N SER A 41 19.78 -13.68 15.11
CA SER A 41 18.92 -12.58 14.64
C SER A 41 19.74 -11.42 14.07
N TRP A 42 20.78 -10.99 14.79
CA TRP A 42 21.65 -9.90 14.35
C TRP A 42 22.33 -10.20 13.01
N ILE A 43 22.99 -11.35 12.90
CA ILE A 43 23.71 -11.73 11.68
C ILE A 43 22.75 -12.00 10.52
N ALA A 44 21.55 -12.54 10.78
CA ALA A 44 20.50 -12.69 9.76
C ALA A 44 20.07 -11.34 9.19
N ASN A 45 19.89 -10.31 10.04
CA ASN A 45 19.51 -8.97 9.57
C ASN A 45 20.61 -8.37 8.69
N LEU A 46 21.88 -8.55 9.08
CA LEU A 46 23.02 -8.11 8.27
C LEU A 46 23.04 -8.81 6.91
N VAL A 47 22.97 -10.14 6.89
CA VAL A 47 22.96 -10.94 5.66
C VAL A 47 21.77 -10.56 4.76
N PHE A 48 20.59 -10.29 5.32
CA PHE A 48 19.42 -9.84 4.57
C PHE A 48 19.64 -8.47 3.91
N GLN A 49 20.19 -7.50 4.64
CA GLN A 49 20.51 -6.17 4.11
C GLN A 49 21.55 -6.26 3.00
N THR A 50 22.63 -7.00 3.21
CA THR A 50 23.70 -7.19 2.22
C THR A 50 23.16 -7.87 0.95
N ASN A 51 22.34 -8.91 1.09
CA ASN A 51 21.77 -9.61 -0.07
C ASN A 51 20.77 -8.73 -0.84
N ASN A 52 19.99 -7.88 -0.16
CA ASN A 52 19.08 -6.93 -0.82
C ASN A 52 19.82 -5.82 -1.58
N ALA A 53 20.99 -5.40 -1.07
CA ALA A 53 21.80 -4.34 -1.67
C ALA A 53 22.67 -4.82 -2.83
N ALA A 54 22.86 -6.14 -2.98
CA ALA A 54 23.66 -6.71 -4.05
C ALA A 54 23.02 -6.48 -5.43
N GLU A 55 23.83 -6.20 -6.46
CA GLU A 55 23.35 -6.06 -7.84
C GLU A 55 22.62 -7.32 -8.34
N LYS A 56 23.05 -8.48 -7.86
CA LYS A 56 22.44 -9.79 -8.14
C LYS A 56 22.15 -10.51 -6.82
N PRO A 57 20.98 -10.27 -6.21
CA PRO A 57 20.59 -10.94 -4.98
C PRO A 57 20.54 -12.46 -5.15
N SER A 58 21.03 -13.19 -4.14
CA SER A 58 21.07 -14.64 -4.14
C SER A 58 19.76 -15.24 -3.61
N LEU A 59 19.10 -16.05 -4.44
CA LEU A 59 17.93 -16.83 -4.04
C LEU A 59 18.24 -17.76 -2.86
N ARG A 60 19.39 -18.44 -2.90
CA ARG A 60 19.84 -19.37 -1.86
C ARG A 60 19.96 -18.67 -0.50
N THR A 61 20.44 -17.44 -0.50
CA THR A 61 20.59 -16.63 0.71
C THR A 61 19.23 -16.24 1.28
N TYR A 62 18.24 -15.90 0.44
CA TYR A 62 16.86 -15.67 0.93
C TYR A 62 16.21 -16.92 1.51
N VAL A 63 16.43 -18.09 0.91
CA VAL A 63 15.92 -19.36 1.46
C VAL A 63 16.55 -19.63 2.84
N LEU A 64 17.87 -19.48 2.97
CA LEU A 64 18.58 -19.60 4.25
C LEU A 64 18.00 -18.65 5.31
N LEU A 65 17.76 -17.39 4.93
CA LEU A 65 17.22 -16.37 5.83
C LEU A 65 15.79 -16.69 6.25
N LYS A 66 14.94 -17.12 5.32
CA LYS A 66 13.57 -17.58 5.61
C LYS A 66 13.57 -18.69 6.65
N ASP A 67 14.38 -19.73 6.44
CA ASP A 67 14.47 -20.86 7.38
C ASP A 67 15.03 -20.45 8.74
N SER A 68 16.06 -19.59 8.74
CA SER A 68 16.69 -19.08 9.96
C SER A 68 15.73 -18.23 10.78
N TYR A 69 15.01 -17.29 10.17
CA TYR A 69 14.02 -16.46 10.87
C TYR A 69 12.86 -17.31 11.39
N ALA A 70 12.38 -18.29 10.62
CA ALA A 70 11.34 -19.21 11.08
C ALA A 70 11.78 -20.01 12.31
N ALA A 71 13.02 -20.52 12.32
CA ALA A 71 13.60 -21.23 13.47
C ALA A 71 13.74 -20.34 14.72
N LEU A 72 13.95 -19.03 14.53
CA LEU A 72 14.00 -18.05 15.60
C LEU A 72 12.61 -17.59 16.09
N GLY A 73 11.54 -17.96 15.39
CA GLY A 73 10.18 -17.48 15.65
C GLY A 73 9.91 -16.07 15.13
N GLU A 74 10.82 -15.51 14.31
CA GLU A 74 10.72 -14.18 13.71
C GLU A 74 9.94 -14.25 12.38
N PHE A 75 8.68 -14.69 12.44
CA PHE A 75 7.87 -15.03 11.27
C PHE A 75 7.64 -13.85 10.30
N ASP A 76 7.55 -12.61 10.81
CA ASP A 76 7.46 -11.40 9.98
C ASP A 76 8.67 -11.28 9.02
N LYS A 77 9.88 -11.52 9.54
CA LYS A 77 11.11 -11.45 8.75
C LYS A 77 11.29 -12.66 7.84
N ALA A 78 10.82 -13.83 8.28
CA ALA A 78 10.76 -15.02 7.44
C ALA A 78 9.90 -14.81 6.19
N LEU A 79 8.73 -14.16 6.35
CA LEU A 79 7.86 -13.78 5.23
C LEU A 79 8.50 -12.77 4.29
N ALA A 80 9.22 -11.77 4.82
CA ALA A 80 9.95 -10.81 4.00
C ALA A 80 11.02 -11.50 3.12
N ALA A 81 11.81 -12.41 3.71
CA ALA A 81 12.80 -13.19 2.98
C ALA A 81 12.14 -14.12 1.93
N CYS A 82 11.04 -14.78 2.29
CA CYS A 82 10.26 -15.64 1.38
C CYS A 82 9.70 -14.85 0.18
N ARG A 83 9.18 -13.64 0.41
CA ARG A 83 8.70 -12.75 -0.65
C ARG A 83 9.81 -12.32 -1.59
N CYS A 84 11.01 -12.02 -1.08
CA CYS A 84 12.16 -11.69 -1.92
C CYS A 84 12.58 -12.90 -2.77
N ALA A 85 12.59 -14.11 -2.18
CA ALA A 85 12.85 -15.35 -2.92
C ALA A 85 11.82 -15.59 -4.05
N ALA A 86 10.53 -15.45 -3.75
CA ALA A 86 9.44 -15.63 -4.71
C ALA A 86 9.49 -14.61 -5.86
N LYS A 87 9.97 -13.38 -5.63
CA LYS A 87 10.20 -12.40 -6.70
C LYS A 87 11.30 -12.83 -7.67
N LEU A 88 12.35 -13.49 -7.17
CA LEU A 88 13.45 -13.98 -8.01
C LEU A 88 13.07 -15.25 -8.78
N LYS A 89 12.14 -16.05 -8.26
CA LYS A 89 11.65 -17.27 -8.91
C LYS A 89 10.12 -17.42 -8.77
N PRO A 90 9.32 -16.68 -9.57
CA PRO A 90 7.86 -16.67 -9.44
C PRO A 90 7.17 -18.01 -9.76
N GLU A 91 7.81 -18.83 -10.58
CA GLU A 91 7.33 -20.17 -10.98
C GLU A 91 7.52 -21.24 -9.90
N ASP A 92 8.15 -20.91 -8.77
CA ASP A 92 8.44 -21.85 -7.70
C ASP A 92 7.23 -22.06 -6.78
N GLY A 93 6.45 -23.10 -7.06
CA GLY A 93 5.28 -23.47 -6.27
C GLY A 93 5.59 -23.77 -4.79
N GLU A 94 6.79 -24.26 -4.48
CA GLU A 94 7.18 -24.56 -3.10
C GLU A 94 7.31 -23.27 -2.28
N LEU A 95 7.90 -22.21 -2.84
CA LEU A 95 7.98 -20.90 -2.19
C LEU A 95 6.61 -20.28 -1.94
N ALA A 96 5.65 -20.48 -2.85
CA ALA A 96 4.29 -19.99 -2.70
C ALA A 96 3.55 -20.69 -1.54
N ASP A 97 3.74 -21.99 -1.37
CA ASP A 97 3.14 -22.75 -0.29
C ASP A 97 3.82 -22.47 1.06
N GLU A 98 5.14 -22.29 1.07
CA GLU A 98 5.88 -21.84 2.25
C GLU A 98 5.43 -20.45 2.71
N PHE A 99 5.17 -19.52 1.78
CA PHE A 99 4.65 -18.19 2.11
C PHE A 99 3.30 -18.27 2.84
N LYS A 100 2.39 -19.12 2.36
CA LYS A 100 1.09 -19.36 3.02
C LYS A 100 1.29 -19.96 4.42
N ARG A 101 2.18 -20.96 4.56
CA ARG A 101 2.49 -21.59 5.85
C ARG A 101 3.03 -20.58 6.86
N LEU A 102 4.01 -19.77 6.47
CA LEU A 102 4.60 -18.74 7.32
C LEU A 102 3.58 -17.66 7.72
N SER A 103 2.63 -17.34 6.83
CA SER A 103 1.54 -16.39 7.12
C SER A 103 0.58 -16.93 8.20
N ALA A 104 0.31 -18.23 8.17
CA ALA A 104 -0.49 -18.89 9.21
C ALA A 104 0.26 -18.91 10.56
N GLU A 105 1.55 -19.26 10.57
CA GLU A 105 2.39 -19.25 11.79
C GLU A 105 2.48 -17.86 12.42
N LEU A 106 2.64 -16.80 11.62
CA LEU A 106 2.63 -15.43 12.10
C LEU A 106 1.29 -15.07 12.78
N THR A 107 0.17 -15.49 12.19
CA THR A 107 -1.16 -15.25 12.75
C THR A 107 -1.34 -15.95 14.10
N VAL A 108 -0.86 -17.20 14.20
CA VAL A 108 -0.87 -17.97 15.45
C VAL A 108 0.06 -17.34 16.50
N ALA A 109 1.26 -16.92 16.12
CA ALA A 109 2.21 -16.27 17.01
C ALA A 109 1.63 -14.97 17.58
N ARG A 110 1.06 -14.11 16.73
CA ARG A 110 0.37 -12.88 17.15
C ARG A 110 -0.80 -13.17 18.09
N GLY A 111 -1.63 -14.17 17.78
CA GLY A 111 -2.73 -14.59 18.65
C GLY A 111 -2.30 -15.19 19.99
N LYS A 112 -1.05 -15.64 20.13
CA LYS A 112 -0.46 -16.07 21.42
C LYS A 112 0.09 -14.89 22.22
N TYR A 113 0.67 -13.87 21.56
CA TYR A 113 1.06 -12.62 22.23
C TYR A 113 -0.15 -11.88 22.84
N ASP A 114 -1.35 -12.04 22.28
CA ASP A 114 -2.61 -11.55 22.87
C ASP A 114 -3.01 -12.25 24.18
N ARG A 115 -2.38 -13.38 24.55
CA ARG A 115 -2.74 -14.14 25.76
C ARG A 115 -1.83 -13.91 26.96
N ASP A 116 -0.58 -13.47 26.78
CA ASP A 116 0.44 -13.45 27.85
C ASP A 116 1.01 -12.06 28.19
N GLY A 117 0.37 -10.95 27.77
CA GLY A 117 0.83 -9.57 28.04
C GLY A 117 -0.24 -8.67 28.66
N ASP A 118 0.14 -7.97 29.72
CA ASP A 118 -0.66 -7.03 30.55
C ASP A 118 -1.79 -6.31 29.77
N PHE A 119 -3.03 -6.57 30.20
CA PHE A 119 -4.31 -6.17 29.60
C PHE A 119 -4.37 -4.67 29.23
N ARG A 120 -3.58 -3.83 29.91
CA ARG A 120 -3.52 -2.37 29.65
C ARG A 120 -2.62 -1.97 28.48
N GLN A 121 -1.56 -2.73 28.19
CA GLN A 121 -0.72 -2.53 27.00
C GLN A 121 -1.41 -3.08 25.75
N SER A 122 -2.07 -4.24 25.86
CA SER A 122 -2.87 -4.81 24.77
C SER A 122 -3.97 -3.86 24.31
N ILE A 123 -4.69 -3.14 25.20
CA ILE A 123 -5.68 -2.15 24.79
C ILE A 123 -5.07 -0.98 23.99
N LYS A 124 -3.87 -0.52 24.38
CA LYS A 124 -3.20 0.63 23.75
C LYS A 124 -2.59 0.27 22.39
N ASP A 125 -2.03 -0.93 22.27
CA ASP A 125 -1.53 -1.45 20.98
C ASP A 125 -2.67 -1.99 20.11
N ARG A 126 -3.79 -2.44 20.68
CA ARG A 126 -4.98 -2.78 19.90
C ARG A 126 -5.65 -1.55 19.31
N GLU A 127 -5.73 -0.42 20.02
CA GLU A 127 -6.15 0.85 19.38
C GLU A 127 -5.17 1.33 18.30
N SER A 128 -3.87 1.08 18.47
CA SER A 128 -2.81 1.50 17.55
C SER A 128 -2.72 0.60 16.31
N GLN A 129 -2.84 -0.71 16.49
CA GLN A 129 -2.91 -1.73 15.45
C GLN A 129 -4.29 -1.79 14.79
N GLU A 130 -5.38 -1.52 15.52
CA GLU A 130 -6.66 -1.20 14.91
C GLU A 130 -6.49 0.06 14.09
N LYS A 131 -5.88 1.16 14.55
CA LYS A 131 -5.61 2.33 13.68
C LYS A 131 -4.72 2.03 12.46
N LEU A 132 -3.77 1.10 12.54
CA LEU A 132 -2.84 0.73 11.44
C LEU A 132 -3.45 -0.29 10.45
N GLN A 133 -4.12 -1.33 10.95
CA GLN A 133 -4.88 -2.28 10.12
C GLN A 133 -6.19 -1.67 9.61
N ALA A 134 -6.76 -0.75 10.39
CA ALA A 134 -7.75 0.18 9.91
C ALA A 134 -7.05 0.97 8.80
N GLN A 135 -6.02 1.80 8.97
CA GLN A 135 -5.36 2.52 7.83
C GLN A 135 -5.16 1.71 6.53
N ASP A 136 -4.75 0.43 6.58
CA ASP A 136 -4.65 -0.46 5.39
C ASP A 136 -6.01 -1.00 4.85
N ARG A 137 -7.07 -1.14 5.68
CA ARG A 137 -8.46 -1.45 5.29
C ARG A 137 -9.38 -0.21 5.13
N VAL A 138 -9.00 0.91 5.70
CA VAL A 138 -9.73 2.17 5.96
C VAL A 138 -9.69 3.07 4.76
N VAL A 139 -8.72 2.89 3.86
CA VAL A 139 -8.78 3.45 2.50
C VAL A 139 -10.10 3.04 1.77
N LYS A 140 -10.91 2.11 2.31
CA LYS A 140 -12.13 1.61 1.67
C LYS A 140 -13.43 1.62 2.50
N THR A 141 -13.46 2.07 3.76
CA THR A 141 -14.73 2.20 4.51
C THR A 141 -15.31 3.62 4.40
N GLU A 142 -16.64 3.72 4.29
CA GLU A 142 -17.39 4.99 4.17
C GLU A 142 -17.00 5.97 5.31
N ASP A 143 -16.92 5.47 6.55
CA ASP A 143 -16.59 6.26 7.74
C ASP A 143 -15.23 6.95 7.66
N TYR A 144 -14.23 6.33 7.01
CA TYR A 144 -12.94 6.97 6.82
C TYR A 144 -12.98 8.08 5.79
N ARG A 145 -13.70 7.87 4.69
CA ARG A 145 -13.79 8.88 3.63
C ARG A 145 -14.50 10.12 4.18
N ILE A 146 -15.48 9.94 5.07
CA ILE A 146 -16.12 11.04 5.81
C ILE A 146 -15.11 11.76 6.70
N LEU A 147 -14.35 11.04 7.54
CA LEU A 147 -13.32 11.66 8.39
C LEU A 147 -12.23 12.38 7.58
N ALA A 148 -11.80 11.81 6.45
CA ALA A 148 -10.82 12.42 5.55
C ALA A 148 -11.34 13.74 4.96
N VAL A 149 -12.63 13.82 4.62
CA VAL A 149 -13.29 15.06 4.19
C VAL A 149 -13.34 16.07 5.32
N GLU A 150 -13.67 15.66 6.55
CA GLU A 150 -13.66 16.57 7.71
C GLU A 150 -12.29 17.19 7.95
N ASP A 151 -11.23 16.38 7.90
CA ASP A 151 -9.86 16.87 8.08
C ASP A 151 -9.41 17.75 6.91
N ALA A 152 -9.80 17.40 5.67
CA ALA A 152 -9.55 18.25 4.52
C ALA A 152 -10.29 19.60 4.63
N ARG A 153 -11.52 19.62 5.15
CA ARG A 153 -12.27 20.87 5.43
C ARG A 153 -11.58 21.72 6.50
N LYS A 154 -11.04 21.11 7.57
CA LYS A 154 -10.27 21.84 8.59
C LYS A 154 -9.01 22.46 8.00
N ALA A 155 -8.26 21.72 7.19
CA ALA A 155 -7.06 22.23 6.52
C ALA A 155 -7.40 23.38 5.55
N PHE A 156 -8.49 23.24 4.80
CA PHE A 156 -9.00 24.31 3.93
C PHE A 156 -9.46 25.54 4.73
N ALA A 157 -10.10 25.36 5.89
CA ALA A 157 -10.49 26.48 6.75
C ALA A 157 -9.30 27.22 7.37
N GLN A 158 -8.19 26.53 7.63
CA GLN A 158 -6.96 27.14 8.14
C GLN A 158 -6.26 27.99 7.08
N ASP A 159 -6.22 27.52 5.82
CA ASP A 159 -5.70 28.30 4.70
C ASP A 159 -6.47 27.96 3.41
N ALA A 160 -7.49 28.77 3.12
CA ALA A 160 -8.37 28.59 1.97
C ALA A 160 -7.74 29.03 0.64
N ASN A 161 -6.62 29.76 0.69
CA ASN A 161 -5.96 30.28 -0.50
C ASN A 161 -4.86 29.37 -1.02
N LEU A 162 -4.39 28.41 -0.22
CA LEU A 162 -3.36 27.46 -0.62
C LEU A 162 -3.91 26.45 -1.65
N PRO A 163 -3.37 26.39 -2.88
CA PRO A 163 -3.82 25.45 -3.91
C PRO A 163 -3.83 24.00 -3.44
N LYS A 164 -2.83 23.60 -2.65
CA LYS A 164 -2.73 22.25 -2.07
C LYS A 164 -3.98 21.88 -1.25
N ASN A 165 -4.50 22.81 -0.44
CA ASN A 165 -5.66 22.54 0.41
C ASN A 165 -6.94 22.45 -0.42
N ILE A 166 -7.08 23.31 -1.43
CA ILE A 166 -8.18 23.25 -2.41
C ILE A 166 -8.18 21.90 -3.14
N PHE A 167 -7.02 21.47 -3.65
CA PHE A 167 -6.89 20.20 -4.37
C PHE A 167 -7.16 18.99 -3.48
N ASN A 168 -6.62 18.98 -2.26
CA ASN A 168 -6.86 17.90 -1.30
C ASN A 168 -8.34 17.79 -0.90
N LEU A 169 -9.02 18.92 -0.68
CA LEU A 169 -10.45 18.93 -0.39
C LEU A 169 -11.27 18.44 -1.58
N ALA A 170 -10.97 18.88 -2.80
CA ALA A 170 -11.66 18.41 -3.99
C ALA A 170 -11.47 16.90 -4.24
N GLU A 171 -10.27 16.38 -4.01
CA GLU A 171 -9.96 14.95 -4.17
C GLU A 171 -10.71 14.10 -3.14
N THR A 172 -10.60 14.44 -1.85
CA THR A 172 -11.30 13.72 -0.76
C THR A 172 -12.82 13.75 -0.91
N LEU A 173 -13.39 14.88 -1.35
CA LEU A 173 -14.83 14.98 -1.67
C LEU A 173 -15.23 14.10 -2.85
N SER A 174 -14.40 13.99 -3.90
CA SER A 174 -14.66 13.09 -5.03
C SER A 174 -14.58 11.62 -4.62
N ASP A 175 -13.72 11.27 -3.67
CA ASP A 175 -13.54 9.89 -3.21
C ASP A 175 -14.70 9.34 -2.40
N LEU A 176 -15.63 10.21 -1.96
CA LEU A 176 -16.95 9.78 -1.45
C LEU A 176 -17.79 9.07 -2.52
N GLN A 177 -17.48 9.25 -3.82
CA GLN A 177 -18.19 8.61 -4.94
C GLN A 177 -19.71 8.83 -4.93
N ASN A 178 -20.16 9.99 -4.46
CA ASN A 178 -21.55 10.39 -4.48
C ASN A 178 -21.75 11.76 -5.16
N ASP A 179 -22.97 12.02 -5.61
CA ASP A 179 -23.28 13.23 -6.39
C ASP A 179 -23.00 14.51 -5.63
N LYS A 180 -23.26 14.55 -4.32
CA LYS A 180 -23.09 15.75 -3.51
C LYS A 180 -21.61 16.14 -3.39
N GLY A 181 -20.77 15.18 -3.00
CA GLY A 181 -19.32 15.41 -2.83
C GLY A 181 -18.64 15.75 -4.14
N GLU A 182 -18.96 15.04 -5.23
CA GLU A 182 -18.39 15.33 -6.54
C GLU A 182 -18.79 16.71 -7.07
N ASN A 183 -20.06 17.12 -6.90
CA ASN A 183 -20.51 18.46 -7.31
C ASN A 183 -19.82 19.55 -6.48
N GLU A 184 -19.73 19.37 -5.16
CA GLU A 184 -19.02 20.31 -4.28
C GLU A 184 -17.53 20.44 -4.66
N ALA A 185 -16.87 19.32 -4.97
CA ALA A 185 -15.49 19.31 -5.43
C ALA A 185 -15.29 20.07 -6.74
N ILE A 186 -16.20 19.88 -7.71
CA ILE A 186 -16.16 20.57 -9.00
C ILE A 186 -16.39 22.08 -8.81
N GLU A 187 -17.41 22.48 -8.04
CA GLU A 187 -17.71 23.88 -7.74
C GLU A 187 -16.56 24.58 -7.00
N LEU A 188 -15.90 23.90 -6.07
CA LEU A 188 -14.73 24.40 -5.36
C LEU A 188 -13.58 24.71 -6.34
N LEU A 189 -13.30 23.80 -7.28
CA LEU A 189 -12.24 24.00 -8.27
C LEU A 189 -12.60 25.10 -9.28
N GLU A 190 -13.85 25.16 -9.73
CA GLU A 190 -14.31 26.19 -10.67
C GLU A 190 -14.29 27.60 -10.05
N SER A 191 -14.70 27.72 -8.79
CA SER A 191 -14.64 29.00 -8.06
C SER A 191 -13.19 29.44 -7.80
N ALA A 192 -12.30 28.50 -7.47
CA ALA A 192 -10.87 28.75 -7.36
C ALA A 192 -10.28 29.21 -8.70
N TYR A 193 -10.67 28.60 -9.82
CA TYR A 193 -10.25 29.05 -11.16
C TYR A 193 -10.72 30.48 -11.47
N LYS A 194 -11.98 30.82 -11.17
CA LYS A 194 -12.50 32.18 -11.38
C LYS A 194 -11.70 33.24 -10.61
N THR A 195 -11.18 32.89 -9.44
CA THR A 195 -10.45 33.81 -8.57
C THR A 195 -8.96 33.89 -8.90
N LYS A 196 -8.32 32.74 -9.19
CA LYS A 196 -6.87 32.63 -9.37
C LYS A 196 -6.42 32.61 -10.83
N SER A 197 -7.34 32.35 -11.76
CA SER A 197 -7.08 32.19 -13.20
C SER A 197 -6.01 31.14 -13.58
N ASP A 198 -5.69 30.24 -12.66
CA ASP A 198 -4.74 29.14 -12.86
C ASP A 198 -5.46 27.93 -13.48
N PHE A 199 -5.09 27.57 -14.71
CA PHE A 199 -5.75 26.53 -15.49
C PHE A 199 -5.70 25.15 -14.82
N SER A 200 -4.75 24.87 -13.92
CA SER A 200 -4.69 23.59 -13.19
C SER A 200 -5.96 23.27 -12.39
N PHE A 201 -6.65 24.31 -11.89
CA PHE A 201 -7.95 24.16 -11.22
C PHE A 201 -9.05 23.72 -12.20
N ARG A 202 -9.13 24.38 -13.37
CA ARG A 202 -10.09 24.03 -14.43
C ARG A 202 -9.80 22.65 -15.02
N GLN A 203 -8.52 22.29 -15.17
CA GLN A 203 -8.11 20.98 -15.62
C GLN A 203 -8.59 19.89 -14.65
N ARG A 204 -8.35 20.06 -13.35
CA ARG A 204 -8.83 19.12 -12.32
C ARG A 204 -10.36 19.05 -12.26
N ALA A 205 -11.06 20.18 -12.38
CA ALA A 205 -12.53 20.22 -12.41
C ALA A 205 -13.09 19.39 -13.59
N GLY A 206 -12.51 19.56 -14.78
CA GLY A 206 -12.88 18.77 -15.97
C GLY A 206 -12.63 17.28 -15.78
N ARG A 207 -11.48 16.89 -15.20
CA ARG A 207 -11.19 15.47 -14.88
C ARG A 207 -12.21 14.88 -13.90
N LEU A 208 -12.61 15.63 -12.87
CA LEU A 208 -13.64 15.20 -11.93
C LEU A 208 -15.01 15.06 -12.59
N ARG A 209 -15.38 15.99 -13.49
CA ARG A 209 -16.63 15.90 -14.26
C ARG A 209 -16.69 14.64 -15.12
N ILE A 210 -15.58 14.31 -15.78
CA ILE A 210 -15.43 13.08 -16.56
C ILE A 210 -15.54 11.84 -15.67
N LYS A 211 -14.88 11.84 -14.50
CA LYS A 211 -14.96 10.74 -13.51
C LYS A 211 -16.41 10.52 -13.04
N GLN A 212 -17.13 11.59 -12.71
CA GLN A 212 -18.55 11.55 -12.32
C GLN A 212 -19.44 10.98 -13.43
N LEU A 213 -19.29 11.46 -14.68
CA LEU A 213 -20.08 10.96 -15.81
C LEU A 213 -19.84 9.46 -16.07
N LYS A 214 -18.58 9.01 -15.98
CA LYS A 214 -18.23 7.58 -16.10
C LYS A 214 -18.87 6.73 -15.00
N ARG A 215 -18.91 7.22 -13.75
CA ARG A 215 -19.60 6.57 -12.63
C ARG A 215 -21.11 6.44 -12.91
N LYS A 216 -21.77 7.53 -13.30
CA LYS A 216 -23.21 7.54 -13.61
C LYS A 216 -23.57 6.62 -14.78
N ILE A 217 -22.72 6.55 -15.81
CA ILE A 217 -22.87 5.59 -16.92
C ILE A 217 -22.80 4.15 -16.42
N ARG A 218 -21.86 3.85 -15.51
CA ARG A 218 -21.75 2.51 -14.91
C ARG A 218 -23.00 2.16 -14.11
N GLU A 219 -23.50 3.08 -13.30
CA GLU A 219 -24.74 2.90 -12.53
C GLU A 219 -25.95 2.64 -13.45
N ALA A 220 -26.09 3.43 -14.53
CA ALA A 220 -27.15 3.24 -15.52
C ALA A 220 -27.05 1.89 -16.26
N LYS A 221 -25.83 1.44 -16.59
CA LYS A 221 -25.60 0.11 -17.18
C LYS A 221 -25.99 -1.02 -16.23
N THR A 222 -25.58 -0.94 -14.97
CA THR A 222 -25.96 -1.93 -13.95
C THR A 222 -27.48 -1.98 -13.72
N ALA A 223 -28.16 -0.83 -13.81
CA ALA A 223 -29.62 -0.78 -13.77
C ALA A 223 -30.26 -1.51 -14.96
N LEU A 224 -29.75 -1.33 -16.18
CA LEU A 224 -30.22 -2.04 -17.39
C LEU A 224 -29.89 -3.54 -17.37
N GLU A 225 -28.76 -3.94 -16.79
CA GLU A 225 -28.44 -5.37 -16.56
C GLU A 225 -29.46 -6.02 -15.61
N THR A 226 -29.90 -5.28 -14.59
CA THR A 226 -30.88 -5.76 -13.60
C THR A 226 -32.32 -5.72 -14.16
N ASN A 227 -32.62 -4.74 -15.01
CA ASN A 227 -33.92 -4.59 -15.66
C ASN A 227 -33.75 -4.12 -17.13
N PRO A 228 -33.67 -5.07 -18.09
CA PRO A 228 -33.46 -4.76 -19.49
C PRO A 228 -34.58 -3.97 -20.18
N ALA A 229 -35.75 -3.84 -19.54
CA ALA A 229 -36.91 -3.11 -20.07
C ALA A 229 -37.05 -1.69 -19.47
N ASP A 230 -36.06 -1.21 -18.71
CA ASP A 230 -36.08 0.14 -18.14
C ASP A 230 -35.75 1.21 -19.22
N ALA A 231 -36.79 1.68 -19.91
CA ALA A 231 -36.68 2.74 -20.91
C ALA A 231 -36.09 4.06 -20.34
N GLN A 232 -36.23 4.33 -19.03
CA GLN A 232 -35.61 5.52 -18.42
C GLN A 232 -34.11 5.34 -18.26
N ALA A 233 -33.65 4.15 -17.87
CA ALA A 233 -32.22 3.86 -17.76
C ALA A 233 -31.53 3.87 -19.14
N GLU A 234 -32.21 3.44 -20.20
CA GLU A 234 -31.71 3.50 -21.58
C GLU A 234 -31.57 4.96 -22.07
N SER A 235 -32.59 5.80 -21.87
CA SER A 235 -32.51 7.25 -22.20
C SER A 235 -31.38 7.92 -21.43
N ARG A 236 -31.29 7.68 -20.11
CA ARG A 236 -30.22 8.23 -19.26
C ARG A 236 -28.84 7.79 -19.72
N LEU A 237 -28.67 6.53 -20.11
CA LEU A 237 -27.39 6.02 -20.61
C LEU A 237 -26.97 6.75 -21.89
N SER A 238 -27.90 6.94 -22.83
CA SER A 238 -27.66 7.67 -24.08
C SER A 238 -27.27 9.13 -23.81
N GLU A 239 -28.05 9.83 -22.98
CA GLU A 239 -27.80 11.22 -22.59
C GLU A 239 -26.45 11.39 -21.89
N LEU A 240 -26.15 10.54 -20.89
CA LEU A 240 -24.90 10.59 -20.16
C LEU A 240 -23.69 10.29 -21.06
N SER A 241 -23.84 9.37 -22.02
CA SER A 241 -22.78 9.06 -22.99
C SER A 241 -22.51 10.22 -23.94
N ALA A 242 -23.56 10.89 -24.43
CA ALA A 242 -23.42 12.10 -25.24
C ALA A 242 -22.77 13.25 -24.44
N GLN A 243 -23.17 13.44 -23.18
CA GLN A 243 -22.57 14.42 -22.27
C GLN A 243 -21.09 14.10 -22.00
N LEU A 244 -20.73 12.83 -21.81
CA LEU A 244 -19.35 12.40 -21.60
C LEU A 244 -18.47 12.77 -22.79
N ASN A 245 -18.89 12.39 -24.01
CA ASN A 245 -18.13 12.68 -25.22
C ASN A 245 -17.92 14.18 -25.42
N LYS A 246 -18.97 14.98 -25.21
CA LYS A 246 -18.88 16.45 -25.29
C LYS A 246 -17.91 17.01 -24.25
N THR A 247 -18.02 16.56 -23.01
CA THR A 247 -17.18 17.03 -21.89
C THR A 247 -15.71 16.64 -22.09
N GLU A 248 -15.43 15.41 -22.53
CA GLU A 248 -14.07 14.95 -22.83
C GLU A 248 -13.44 15.75 -23.98
N LEU A 249 -14.19 15.98 -25.05
CA LEU A 249 -13.71 16.77 -26.19
C LEU A 249 -13.39 18.22 -25.78
N GLU A 250 -14.31 18.88 -25.05
CA GLU A 250 -14.08 20.23 -24.54
C GLU A 250 -12.89 20.28 -23.57
N HIS A 251 -12.75 19.29 -22.68
CA HIS A 251 -11.63 19.20 -21.75
C HIS A 251 -10.30 19.03 -22.48
N CYS A 252 -10.20 18.09 -23.43
CA CYS A 252 -9.00 17.88 -24.23
C CYS A 252 -8.63 19.13 -25.03
N ARG A 253 -9.61 19.80 -25.64
CA ARG A 253 -9.39 21.05 -26.37
C ARG A 253 -8.77 22.12 -25.46
N LEU A 254 -9.35 22.33 -24.28
CA LEU A 254 -8.84 23.29 -23.31
C LEU A 254 -7.45 22.92 -22.78
N CYS A 255 -7.16 21.65 -22.57
CA CYS A 255 -5.83 21.17 -22.17
C CYS A 255 -4.79 21.49 -23.23
N VAL A 256 -5.04 21.18 -24.50
CA VAL A 256 -4.11 21.50 -25.60
C VAL A 256 -3.92 23.02 -25.75
N GLU A 257 -4.98 23.82 -25.58
CA GLU A 257 -4.90 25.28 -25.65
C GLU A 257 -4.00 25.89 -24.55
N ASN A 258 -3.98 25.31 -23.35
CA ASN A 258 -3.29 25.89 -22.17
C ASN A 258 -1.99 25.16 -21.79
N TYR A 259 -1.86 23.89 -22.15
CA TYR A 259 -0.71 23.01 -21.94
C TYR A 259 -0.46 22.16 -23.21
N PRO A 260 0.06 22.76 -24.30
CA PRO A 260 0.22 22.08 -25.60
C PRO A 260 1.25 20.94 -25.60
N THR A 261 1.98 20.75 -24.50
CA THR A 261 2.96 19.68 -24.31
C THR A 261 2.40 18.47 -23.55
N ASP A 262 1.21 18.58 -22.96
CA ASP A 262 0.47 17.51 -22.26
C ASP A 262 -0.63 16.92 -23.16
#